data_AF-A0A061M333-F1
#
_entry.id   AF-A0A061M333-F1
#
_cell.length_a   1.000
_cell.length_b   1.000
_cell.length_c   1.000
_cell.angle_alpha   90.00
_cell.angle_beta   90.00
_cell.angle_gamma   90.00
#
_symmetry.space_group_name_H-M   'P 1'
#
loop_
_entity.id
_entity.type
_entity.pdbx_description
1 polymer ?
#
loop_
_entity_poly.entity_id
_entity_poly.type
_entity_poly.pdbx_seq_one_letter_code
_entity_poly.pdbx_strand_id
1 'polypeptide(L)'
;MRRYSCTVEGSDREPVGDRDGHLIVSLQYTCHVANGALKDSGITGLFVSEWSSEKQTYLASLDVHRALDGFAVSQLLEGIGSSLMEDNRAAGIAASGKTVFKFASGSLAVLSGRTVTFTTKPLDYRQFEMEFTDWPDTIQPK
;
A
#
# COMPACT_ATOMS: atom_id res chain seq x y z
N MET A 1 3.53 -13.67 6.46
CA MET A 1 3.66 -12.87 5.22
C MET A 1 2.31 -12.84 4.50
N ARG A 2 1.87 -11.68 3.99
CA ARG A 2 0.62 -11.57 3.24
C ARG A 2 0.81 -10.77 1.96
N ARG A 3 0.25 -11.26 0.86
CA ARG A 3 0.47 -10.73 -0.49
C ARG A 3 -0.84 -10.39 -1.18
N TYR A 4 -0.86 -9.22 -1.78
CA TYR A 4 -1.99 -8.63 -2.46
C TYR A 4 -1.61 -8.26 -3.89
N SER A 5 -2.54 -8.48 -4.83
CA SER A 5 -2.49 -7.89 -6.16
C SER A 5 -3.32 -6.62 -6.15
N CYS A 6 -2.74 -5.50 -6.56
CA CYS A 6 -3.31 -4.17 -6.45
C CYS A 6 -3.45 -3.49 -7.82
N THR A 7 -4.49 -2.68 -7.95
CA THR A 7 -4.78 -1.87 -9.14
C THR A 7 -4.93 -0.40 -8.74
N VAL A 8 -4.29 0.48 -9.50
CA VAL A 8 -4.46 1.93 -9.40
C VAL A 8 -5.75 2.33 -10.10
N GLU A 9 -6.71 2.82 -9.33
CA GLU A 9 -7.99 3.30 -9.84
C GLU A 9 -7.88 4.72 -10.41
N GLY A 10 -7.16 5.59 -9.71
CA GLY A 10 -7.00 6.99 -10.08
C GLY A 10 -5.74 7.61 -9.48
N SER A 11 -5.22 8.62 -10.17
CA SER A 11 -4.05 9.37 -9.70
C SER A 11 -4.14 10.83 -10.13
N ASP A 12 -3.84 11.73 -9.20
CA ASP A 12 -3.69 13.16 -9.45
C ASP A 12 -2.23 13.57 -9.25
N ARG A 13 -1.78 14.56 -10.02
CA ARG A 13 -0.40 15.07 -9.99
C ARG A 13 -0.41 16.59 -9.90
N GLU A 14 0.21 17.11 -8.86
CA GLU A 14 0.22 18.55 -8.55
C GLU A 14 1.67 19.05 -8.48
N PRO A 15 2.13 19.85 -9.44
CA PRO A 15 3.46 20.49 -9.36
C PRO A 15 3.54 21.40 -8.13
N VAL A 16 4.63 21.29 -7.36
CA VAL A 16 4.87 22.17 -6.19
C VAL A 16 5.34 23.56 -6.64
N GLY A 17 6.04 23.63 -7.78
CA GLY A 17 6.46 24.89 -8.42
C GLY A 17 7.70 25.54 -7.82
N ASP A 18 8.39 24.88 -6.89
CA ASP A 18 9.63 25.33 -6.24
C ASP A 18 10.90 24.90 -6.99
N ARG A 19 10.89 23.74 -7.66
CA ARG A 19 11.97 23.23 -8.52
C ARG A 19 11.45 22.25 -9.56
N ASP A 20 12.21 22.06 -10.64
CA ASP A 20 11.85 21.15 -11.72
C ASP A 20 11.71 19.70 -11.24
N GLY A 21 10.65 19.03 -11.70
CA GLY A 21 10.39 17.63 -11.36
C GLY A 21 9.95 17.40 -9.92
N HIS A 22 9.60 18.46 -9.17
CA HIS A 22 9.04 18.37 -7.83
C HIS A 22 7.51 18.46 -7.85
N LEU A 23 6.85 17.39 -7.41
CA LEU A 23 5.39 17.28 -7.49
C LEU A 23 4.83 16.40 -6.37
N ILE A 24 3.57 16.66 -6.01
CA ILE A 24 2.77 15.81 -5.14
C ILE A 24 1.93 14.87 -6.01
N VAL A 25 1.92 13.58 -5.67
CA VAL A 25 1.04 12.58 -6.27
C VAL A 25 0.11 12.04 -5.22
N SER A 26 -1.18 12.06 -5.53
CA SER A 26 -2.22 11.35 -4.78
C SER A 26 -2.72 10.18 -5.63
N LEU A 27 -2.81 8.99 -5.04
CA LEU A 27 -3.20 7.78 -5.76
C LEU A 27 -4.22 6.97 -4.96
N GLN A 28 -5.29 6.57 -5.63
CA GLN A 28 -6.30 5.65 -5.10
C GLN A 28 -6.11 4.26 -5.71
N TYR A 29 -6.20 3.24 -4.87
CA TYR A 29 -5.99 1.86 -5.30
C TYR A 29 -6.92 0.88 -4.60
N THR A 30 -7.16 -0.23 -5.27
CA THR A 30 -7.79 -1.42 -4.69
C THR A 30 -6.80 -2.57 -4.70
N CYS A 31 -6.93 -3.49 -3.74
CA CYS A 31 -6.17 -4.74 -3.77
C CYS A 31 -7.03 -5.94 -3.39
N HIS A 32 -6.65 -7.10 -3.90
CA HIS A 32 -7.23 -8.39 -3.55
C HIS A 32 -6.12 -9.35 -3.13
N VAL A 33 -6.40 -10.21 -2.15
CA VAL A 33 -5.44 -11.26 -1.76
C VAL A 33 -5.18 -12.16 -2.95
N ALA A 34 -3.90 -12.30 -3.31
CA ALA A 34 -3.51 -13.07 -4.48
C ALA A 34 -3.86 -14.56 -4.33
N ASN A 35 -3.72 -15.13 -3.12
CA ASN A 35 -3.99 -16.54 -2.80
C ASN A 35 -4.24 -16.76 -1.29
N GLY A 36 -4.98 -17.81 -0.91
CA GLY A 36 -5.11 -18.29 0.48
C GLY A 36 -6.49 -18.14 1.12
N ALA A 37 -6.60 -18.43 2.43
CA ALA A 37 -7.85 -18.50 3.22
C ALA A 37 -8.62 -17.16 3.37
N LEU A 38 -8.13 -16.10 2.73
CA LEU A 38 -8.71 -14.76 2.75
C LEU A 38 -8.94 -14.23 1.32
N LYS A 39 -9.29 -15.14 0.40
CA LYS A 39 -9.55 -14.84 -1.02
C LYS A 39 -10.58 -13.71 -1.21
N ASP A 40 -11.51 -13.55 -0.26
CA ASP A 40 -12.53 -12.48 -0.28
C ASP A 40 -12.09 -11.22 0.47
N SER A 41 -10.84 -11.17 0.94
CA SER A 41 -10.29 -9.99 1.59
C SER A 41 -9.65 -9.05 0.58
N GLY A 42 -9.80 -7.76 0.85
CA GLY A 42 -9.30 -6.72 -0.03
C GLY A 42 -8.95 -5.45 0.73
N ILE A 43 -8.26 -4.58 0.01
CA ILE A 43 -7.84 -3.27 0.49
C ILE A 43 -8.46 -2.22 -0.43
N THR A 44 -8.98 -1.15 0.14
CA THR A 44 -9.16 0.12 -0.57
C THR A 44 -8.26 1.13 0.10
N GLY A 45 -7.39 1.78 -0.65
CA GLY A 45 -6.42 2.70 -0.08
C GLY A 45 -6.24 3.97 -0.89
N LEU A 46 -5.68 4.96 -0.22
CA LEU A 46 -5.18 6.20 -0.79
C LEU A 46 -3.77 6.40 -0.24
N PHE A 47 -2.81 6.74 -1.10
CA PHE A 47 -1.55 7.31 -0.66
C PHE A 47 -1.32 8.69 -1.28
N VAL A 48 -0.57 9.52 -0.54
CA VAL A 48 -0.07 10.81 -0.97
C VAL A 48 1.44 10.79 -0.82
N SER A 49 2.14 11.29 -1.84
CA SER A 49 3.60 11.26 -1.88
C SER A 49 4.18 12.48 -2.55
N GLU A 50 5.33 12.91 -2.05
CA GLU A 50 6.19 13.90 -2.67
C GLU A 50 7.19 13.20 -3.58
N TRP A 51 7.35 13.71 -4.79
CA TRP A 51 8.28 13.23 -5.80
C TRP A 51 9.32 14.29 -6.07
N SER A 52 10.59 13.90 -6.02
CA SER A 52 11.71 14.72 -6.46
C SER A 52 12.51 13.93 -7.50
N SER A 53 12.25 14.20 -8.77
CA SER A 53 12.73 13.38 -9.89
C SER A 53 12.25 11.92 -9.74
N GLU A 54 13.14 10.95 -9.65
CA GLU A 54 12.83 9.51 -9.58
C GLU A 54 12.54 9.00 -8.15
N LYS A 55 12.75 9.85 -7.13
CA LYS A 55 12.59 9.47 -5.72
C LYS A 55 11.25 9.94 -5.18
N GLN A 56 10.64 9.08 -4.38
CA GLN A 56 9.34 9.31 -3.75
C GLN A 56 9.47 9.22 -2.23
N THR A 57 8.85 10.16 -1.53
CA THR A 57 8.61 10.11 -0.09
C THR A 57 7.12 10.06 0.15
N TYR A 58 6.64 9.07 0.89
CA TYR A 58 5.22 8.98 1.20
C TYR A 58 4.90 9.93 2.36
N LEU A 59 3.93 10.82 2.14
CA LEU A 59 3.48 11.81 3.11
C LEU A 59 2.31 11.29 3.95
N ALA A 60 1.42 10.50 3.32
CA ALA A 60 0.27 9.90 3.99
C ALA A 60 -0.19 8.64 3.27
N SER A 61 -0.80 7.72 4.01
CA SER A 61 -1.66 6.66 3.46
C SER A 61 -2.76 6.35 4.46
N LEU A 62 -3.93 6.00 3.94
CA LEU A 62 -5.00 5.38 4.72
C LEU A 62 -5.52 4.19 3.93
N ASP A 63 -5.55 3.03 4.56
CA ASP A 63 -5.92 1.78 3.92
C ASP A 63 -7.01 1.08 4.74
N VAL A 64 -8.09 0.71 4.05
CA VAL A 64 -9.22 -0.01 4.62
C VAL A 64 -9.15 -1.46 4.18
N HIS A 65 -8.88 -2.34 5.15
CA HIS A 65 -8.81 -3.78 4.97
C HIS A 65 -10.17 -4.40 5.30
N ARG A 66 -10.70 -5.20 4.38
CA ARG A 66 -11.96 -5.93 4.55
C ARG A 66 -11.70 -7.41 4.39
N ALA A 67 -12.35 -8.23 5.21
CA ALA A 67 -12.46 -9.67 5.10
C ALA A 67 -13.90 -10.09 5.43
N LEU A 68 -14.29 -11.33 5.13
CA LEU A 68 -15.68 -11.83 5.29
C LEU A 68 -16.30 -11.45 6.65
N ASP A 69 -15.54 -11.63 7.74
CA ASP A 69 -15.97 -11.34 9.11
C ASP A 69 -15.04 -10.35 9.83
N GLY A 70 -14.35 -9.47 9.10
CA GLY A 70 -13.32 -8.63 9.71
C GLY A 70 -13.05 -7.34 8.97
N PHE A 71 -12.60 -6.35 9.72
CA PHE A 71 -12.32 -5.02 9.21
C PHE A 71 -11.12 -4.43 9.93
N ALA A 72 -10.26 -3.73 9.22
CA ALA A 72 -9.17 -2.97 9.83
C ALA A 72 -8.86 -1.70 9.04
N VAL A 73 -8.33 -0.69 9.73
CA VAL A 73 -7.87 0.57 9.14
C VAL A 73 -6.41 0.76 9.51
N SER A 74 -5.57 0.88 8.49
CA SER A 74 -4.15 1.19 8.65
C SER A 74 -3.83 2.60 8.18
N GLN A 75 -2.86 3.21 8.83
CA GLN A 75 -2.34 4.54 8.50
C GLN A 75 -0.82 4.47 8.38
N LEU A 76 -0.28 5.07 7.31
CA LEU A 76 1.15 5.18 7.09
C LEU A 76 1.85 5.82 8.29
N LEU A 77 3.00 5.25 8.66
CA LEU A 77 3.96 5.87 9.56
C LEU A 77 5.13 6.49 8.80
N GLU A 78 5.69 5.73 7.87
CA GLU A 78 6.82 6.15 7.03
C GLU A 78 6.81 5.32 5.74
N GLY A 79 7.31 5.90 4.65
CA GLY A 79 7.47 5.18 3.41
C GLY A 79 8.31 5.94 2.40
N ILE A 80 9.06 5.18 1.61
CA ILE A 80 9.87 5.68 0.50
C ILE A 80 9.57 4.85 -0.74
N GLY A 81 9.81 5.42 -1.91
CA GLY A 81 9.71 4.71 -3.16
C GLY A 81 10.63 5.28 -4.23
N SER A 82 10.68 4.60 -5.35
CA SER A 82 11.41 5.03 -6.53
C SER A 82 10.74 4.52 -7.80
N SER A 83 10.85 5.30 -8.87
CA SER A 83 10.51 4.81 -10.20
C SER A 83 11.45 3.66 -10.59
N LEU A 84 10.88 2.54 -11.01
CA LEU A 84 11.62 1.48 -11.67
C LEU A 84 11.59 1.71 -13.18
N MET A 85 12.77 1.63 -13.79
CA MET A 85 12.94 1.67 -15.24
C MET A 85 13.31 0.28 -15.75
N GLU A 86 12.57 -0.21 -16.74
CA GLU A 86 12.93 -1.40 -17.53
C GLU A 86 12.96 -0.99 -19.00
N ASP A 87 14.02 -1.39 -19.72
CA ASP A 87 14.19 -1.09 -21.15
C ASP A 87 13.98 0.41 -21.52
N ASN A 88 14.52 1.31 -20.70
CA ASN A 88 14.34 2.77 -20.83
C ASN A 88 12.88 3.27 -20.75
N ARG A 89 11.97 2.46 -20.18
CA ARG A 89 10.57 2.83 -19.93
C ARG A 89 10.26 2.73 -18.45
N ALA A 90 9.36 3.57 -17.96
CA ALA A 90 8.88 3.48 -16.58
C ALA A 90 8.06 2.19 -16.41
N ALA A 91 8.62 1.23 -15.68
CA ALA A 91 7.98 -0.04 -15.34
C ALA A 91 6.97 0.12 -14.19
N GLY A 92 7.15 1.13 -13.35
CA GLY A 92 6.22 1.51 -12.29
C GLY A 92 6.94 2.00 -11.05
N ILE A 93 6.33 1.82 -9.88
CA ILE A 93 6.83 2.33 -8.60
C ILE A 93 7.08 1.14 -7.68
N ALA A 94 8.32 1.00 -7.20
CA ALA A 94 8.61 0.16 -6.04
C ALA A 94 8.68 1.03 -4.79
N ALA A 95 8.09 0.54 -3.70
CA ALA A 95 8.05 1.24 -2.43
C ALA A 95 8.25 0.30 -1.25
N SER A 96 8.62 0.87 -0.11
CA SER A 96 8.64 0.18 1.17
C SER A 96 8.36 1.15 2.31
N GLY A 97 7.85 0.63 3.42
CA GLY A 97 7.51 1.48 4.56
C GLY A 97 6.84 0.72 5.68
N LYS A 98 6.28 1.48 6.62
CA LYS A 98 5.54 0.95 7.77
C LYS A 98 4.17 1.58 7.87
N THR A 99 3.22 0.79 8.32
CA THR A 99 1.86 1.25 8.61
C THR A 99 1.42 0.72 9.97
N VAL A 100 0.59 1.48 10.66
CA VAL A 100 -0.02 1.08 11.93
C VAL A 100 -1.51 0.91 11.77
N PHE A 101 -2.06 -0.19 12.29
CA PHE A 101 -3.49 -0.41 12.33
C PHE A 101 -4.12 0.40 13.47
N LYS A 102 -4.78 1.50 13.12
CA LYS A 102 -5.47 2.39 14.07
C LYS A 102 -6.76 1.78 14.62
N PHE A 103 -7.37 0.88 13.86
CA PHE A 103 -8.59 0.18 14.24
C PHE A 103 -8.58 -1.22 13.63
N ALA A 104 -9.07 -2.22 14.36
CA ALA A 104 -9.41 -3.51 13.79
C ALA A 104 -10.51 -4.22 14.59
N SER A 105 -11.31 -5.03 13.91
CA SER A 105 -12.42 -5.79 14.49
C SER A 105 -12.64 -7.13 13.78
N GLY A 106 -13.44 -7.99 14.42
CA GLY A 106 -13.80 -9.30 13.88
C GLY A 106 -12.56 -10.19 13.67
N SER A 107 -12.50 -10.88 12.54
CA SER A 107 -11.38 -11.75 12.17
C SER A 107 -10.03 -11.02 11.99
N LEU A 108 -10.04 -9.68 11.94
CA LEU A 108 -8.85 -8.85 11.86
C LEU A 108 -8.48 -8.17 13.19
N ALA A 109 -9.24 -8.39 14.28
CA ALA A 109 -9.05 -7.68 15.56
C ALA A 109 -7.62 -7.75 16.13
N VAL A 110 -6.89 -8.84 15.87
CA VAL A 110 -5.49 -9.01 16.28
C VAL A 110 -4.53 -7.94 15.74
N LEU A 111 -4.93 -7.23 14.68
CA LEU A 111 -4.15 -6.17 14.07
C LEU A 111 -4.22 -4.86 14.86
N SER A 112 -5.23 -4.65 15.72
CA SER A 112 -5.42 -3.35 16.37
C SER A 112 -4.17 -2.91 17.14
N GLY A 113 -3.65 -1.73 16.83
CA GLY A 113 -2.42 -1.16 17.41
C GLY A 113 -1.12 -1.78 16.90
N ARG A 114 -1.16 -2.76 16.00
CA ARG A 114 0.03 -3.37 15.42
C ARG A 114 0.61 -2.51 14.32
N THR A 115 1.94 -2.46 14.28
CA THR A 115 2.70 -1.95 13.16
C THR A 115 3.15 -3.12 12.30
N VAL A 116 2.98 -2.98 10.99
CA VAL A 116 3.50 -3.93 9.99
C VAL A 116 4.35 -3.19 8.97
N THR A 117 5.28 -3.91 8.37
CA THR A 117 6.10 -3.39 7.27
C THR A 117 5.45 -3.80 5.96
N PHE A 118 5.52 -2.94 4.95
CA PHE A 118 5.06 -3.25 3.60
C PHE A 118 6.17 -3.03 2.56
N THR A 119 6.06 -3.76 1.46
CA THR A 119 6.79 -3.50 0.22
C THR A 119 5.82 -3.54 -0.96
N THR A 120 6.11 -2.80 -2.01
CA THR A 120 5.40 -2.87 -3.29
C THR A 120 6.37 -3.12 -4.44
N LYS A 121 5.89 -3.83 -5.45
CA LYS A 121 6.62 -4.06 -6.70
C LYS A 121 5.67 -3.85 -7.88
N PRO A 122 6.06 -3.11 -8.93
CA PRO A 122 5.23 -2.99 -10.11
C PRO A 122 5.09 -4.35 -10.80
N LEU A 123 3.92 -4.60 -11.38
CA LEU A 123 3.62 -5.79 -12.17
C LEU A 123 3.36 -5.42 -13.64
N ASP A 124 2.55 -4.39 -13.86
CA ASP A 124 2.20 -3.87 -15.19
C ASP A 124 1.68 -2.42 -15.04
N TYR A 125 1.24 -1.80 -16.14
CA TYR A 125 0.56 -0.53 -16.13
C TYR A 125 -0.57 -0.51 -15.10
N ARG A 126 -0.44 0.39 -14.11
CA ARG A 126 -1.38 0.55 -12.98
C ARG A 126 -1.51 -0.67 -12.07
N GLN A 127 -0.68 -1.71 -12.22
CA GLN A 127 -0.74 -2.91 -11.40
C GLN A 127 0.53 -3.06 -10.57
N PHE A 128 0.36 -3.45 -9.31
CA PHE A 128 1.48 -3.70 -8.41
C PHE A 128 1.14 -4.80 -7.41
N GLU A 129 2.17 -5.52 -6.97
CA GLU A 129 2.08 -6.43 -5.84
C GLU A 129 2.36 -5.64 -4.56
N MET A 130 1.58 -5.88 -3.51
CA MET A 130 1.86 -5.37 -2.17
C MET A 130 2.05 -6.54 -1.22
N GLU A 131 3.15 -6.52 -0.46
CA GLU A 131 3.47 -7.56 0.51
C GLU A 131 3.65 -6.95 1.91
N PHE A 132 2.97 -7.53 2.89
CA PHE A 132 3.14 -7.20 4.31
C PHE A 132 3.97 -8.27 5.03
N THR A 133 4.98 -7.82 5.76
CA THR A 133 5.74 -8.61 6.73
C THR A 133 5.35 -8.22 8.16
N ASP A 134 5.78 -9.00 9.14
CA ASP A 134 5.41 -8.82 10.56
C ASP A 134 3.90 -8.90 10.82
N TRP A 135 3.16 -9.44 9.85
CA TRP A 135 1.74 -9.73 9.99
C TRP A 135 1.56 -10.89 10.98
N PRO A 136 0.70 -10.75 12.01
CA PRO A 136 0.51 -11.81 12.99
C PRO A 136 -0.08 -13.07 12.33
N ASP A 137 0.59 -14.20 12.53
CA ASP A 137 -0.01 -15.50 12.20
C ASP A 137 -1.28 -15.67 13.04
N THR A 138 -2.36 -16.14 12.41
CA THR A 138 -3.65 -16.30 13.09
C THR A 138 -3.48 -17.19 14.31
N ILE A 139 -3.85 -16.67 15.47
CA ILE A 139 -4.18 -17.46 16.66
C ILE A 139 -5.28 -18.45 16.23
N GLN A 140 -5.04 -19.73 16.48
CA GLN A 140 -6.00 -20.81 16.23
C GLN A 140 -7.37 -20.47 16.83
N PRO A 141 -8.48 -20.85 16.15
CA PRO A 141 -9.78 -20.80 16.79
C PRO A 141 -9.73 -21.63 18.08
N LYS A 142 -10.24 -21.04 19.16
CA LYS A 142 -10.41 -21.73 20.44
C LYS A 142 -11.65 -22.61 20.38
#